data_AF-A0A2D9IJL3-F1
#
_entry.id   AF-A0A2D9IJL3-F1
#
_cell.length_a   1.000
_cell.length_b   1.000
_cell.length_c   1.000
_cell.angle_alpha   90.00
_cell.angle_beta   90.00
_cell.angle_gamma   90.00
#
_symmetry.space_group_name_H-M   'P 1'
#
loop_
_entity.id
_entity.type
_entity.pdbx_description
1 polymer ?
#
loop_
_entity_poly.entity_id
_entity_poly.type
_entity_poly.pdbx_seq_one_letter_code
_entity_poly.pdbx_strand_id
1 'polypeptide(L)'
;MEQKLISNNPLKRGFTLIEVIVSLLIISITFITFSGLLDQNIKSQDIKRLKTLQSQQTIDLITIYTANPMVQDAQVLEQFDNSNLMTKSVGRLGTFQELEVVIFTDNFEIRSRIIK
;
A
#
# COMPACT_ATOMS: atom_id res chain seq x y z
N MET A 1 -71.74 -22.36 26.56
CA MET A 1 -71.19 -21.01 26.43
C MET A 1 -69.83 -21.17 25.75
N GLU A 2 -69.80 -21.24 24.42
CA GLU A 2 -68.57 -21.45 23.65
C GLU A 2 -67.97 -20.09 23.26
N GLN A 3 -66.80 -19.77 23.81
CA GLN A 3 -66.00 -18.64 23.32
C GLN A 3 -65.17 -19.12 22.13
N LYS A 4 -65.56 -18.64 20.96
CA LYS A 4 -64.85 -18.83 19.69
C LYS A 4 -63.56 -18.00 19.72
N LEU A 5 -62.41 -18.67 19.87
CA LEU A 5 -61.09 -18.08 19.66
C LEU A 5 -60.95 -17.66 18.20
N ILE A 6 -61.01 -16.35 17.95
CA ILE A 6 -60.70 -15.76 16.65
C ILE A 6 -59.19 -15.79 16.48
N SER A 7 -58.69 -16.80 15.77
CA SER A 7 -57.34 -16.81 15.22
C SER A 7 -57.26 -15.79 14.09
N ASN A 8 -56.97 -14.55 14.43
CA ASN A 8 -56.48 -13.58 13.46
C ASN A 8 -55.00 -13.91 13.23
N ASN A 9 -54.72 -14.67 12.18
CA ASN A 9 -53.38 -14.89 11.69
C ASN A 9 -53.07 -13.80 10.64
N PRO A 10 -52.39 -12.69 10.96
CA PRO A 10 -52.02 -11.69 9.97
C PRO A 10 -50.76 -12.13 9.22
N LEU A 11 -50.77 -13.30 8.58
CA LEU A 11 -49.62 -13.76 7.81
C LEU A 11 -50.07 -14.33 6.47
N LYS A 12 -49.90 -13.49 5.43
CA LYS A 12 -49.34 -13.80 4.10
C LYS A 12 -49.60 -12.63 3.14
N ARG A 13 -48.91 -11.50 3.35
CA ARG A 13 -48.64 -10.57 2.24
C ARG A 13 -47.39 -11.08 1.54
N GLY A 14 -47.54 -11.57 0.31
CA GLY A 14 -46.40 -11.93 -0.53
C GLY A 14 -45.63 -10.69 -0.95
N PHE A 15 -44.37 -10.88 -1.35
CA PHE A 15 -43.57 -9.81 -1.96
C PHE A 15 -44.06 -9.52 -3.37
N THR A 16 -44.15 -8.26 -3.71
CA THR A 16 -44.36 -7.85 -5.10
C THR A 16 -43.09 -8.11 -5.92
N LEU A 17 -43.25 -8.35 -7.22
CA LEU A 17 -42.11 -8.57 -8.11
C LEU A 17 -41.12 -7.41 -8.08
N ILE A 18 -41.62 -6.17 -7.97
CA ILE A 18 -40.77 -4.98 -7.87
C ILE A 18 -39.96 -4.95 -6.57
N GLU A 19 -40.55 -5.34 -5.43
CA GLU A 19 -39.81 -5.43 -4.16
C GLU A 19 -38.68 -6.46 -4.24
N VAL A 20 -38.93 -7.60 -4.88
CA VAL A 20 -37.90 -8.63 -5.08
C VAL A 20 -36.78 -8.13 -5.98
N ILE A 21 -37.11 -7.48 -7.11
CA ILE A 21 -36.12 -6.92 -8.04
C ILE A 21 -35.28 -5.84 -7.37
N VAL A 22 -35.92 -4.90 -6.66
CA VAL A 22 -35.22 -3.83 -5.94
C VAL A 22 -34.32 -4.41 -4.86
N SER A 23 -34.78 -5.42 -4.12
CA SER A 23 -33.96 -6.09 -3.09
C SER A 23 -32.73 -6.77 -3.71
N LEU A 24 -32.90 -7.50 -4.81
CA LEU A 24 -31.78 -8.13 -5.53
C LEU A 24 -30.80 -7.09 -6.09
N LEU A 25 -31.30 -5.96 -6.58
CA LEU A 25 -30.49 -4.87 -7.08
C LEU A 25 -29.64 -4.25 -5.94
N ILE A 26 -30.26 -3.97 -4.79
CA ILE A 26 -29.57 -3.43 -3.61
C ILE A 26 -28.47 -4.41 -3.17
N ILE A 27 -28.81 -5.69 -3.00
CA ILE A 27 -27.83 -6.72 -2.58
C ILE A 27 -26.65 -6.78 -3.55
N SER A 28 -26.93 -6.76 -4.86
CA SER A 28 -25.89 -6.82 -5.89
C SER A 28 -24.97 -5.60 -5.86
N ILE A 29 -25.54 -4.39 -5.79
CA ILE A 29 -24.77 -3.15 -5.73
C ILE A 29 -23.93 -3.11 -4.46
N THR A 30 -24.54 -3.43 -3.30
CA THR A 30 -23.82 -3.46 -2.02
C THR A 30 -22.65 -4.43 -2.06
N PHE A 31 -22.83 -5.63 -2.61
CA PHE A 31 -21.76 -6.63 -2.72
C PHE A 31 -20.61 -6.14 -3.61
N ILE A 32 -20.92 -5.55 -4.77
CA ILE A 32 -19.90 -5.03 -5.70
C ILE A 32 -19.14 -3.86 -5.06
N THR A 33 -19.85 -2.90 -4.48
CA THR A 33 -19.22 -1.73 -3.86
C THR A 33 -18.35 -2.13 -2.68
N PHE A 34 -18.83 -3.02 -1.81
CA PHE A 34 -18.05 -3.48 -0.66
C PHE A 34 -16.78 -4.24 -1.09
N SER A 35 -16.89 -5.14 -2.07
CA SER A 35 -15.75 -5.86 -2.63
C SER A 35 -14.72 -4.91 -3.25
N GLY A 36 -15.18 -3.89 -3.98
CA GLY A 36 -14.32 -2.85 -4.54
C GLY A 36 -13.58 -2.03 -3.47
N LEU A 37 -14.26 -1.66 -2.38
CA LEU A 37 -13.64 -0.93 -1.27
C LEU A 37 -12.57 -1.77 -0.54
N LEU A 38 -12.82 -3.07 -0.36
CA LEU A 38 -11.83 -3.99 0.24
C LEU A 38 -10.57 -4.10 -0.62
N ASP A 39 -10.73 -4.34 -1.93
CA ASP A 39 -9.59 -4.44 -2.85
C ASP A 39 -8.77 -3.15 -2.88
N GLN A 40 -9.44 -1.99 -2.90
CA GLN A 40 -8.77 -0.69 -2.81
C GLN A 40 -8.01 -0.51 -1.49
N ASN A 41 -8.58 -0.97 -0.37
CA ASN A 41 -7.93 -0.85 0.93
C ASN A 41 -6.67 -1.72 1.01
N ILE A 42 -6.74 -2.97 0.54
CA ILE A 42 -5.60 -3.89 0.49
C ILE A 42 -4.48 -3.30 -0.38
N LYS A 43 -4.80 -2.86 -1.60
CA LYS A 43 -3.83 -2.19 -2.48
C LYS A 43 -3.21 -0.96 -1.84
N SER A 44 -4.01 -0.14 -1.14
CA SER A 44 -3.50 1.03 -0.42
C SER A 44 -2.54 0.65 0.71
N GLN A 45 -2.84 -0.42 1.45
CA GLN A 45 -1.95 -0.92 2.51
C GLN A 45 -0.63 -1.45 1.94
N ASP A 46 -0.66 -2.17 0.83
CA ASP A 46 0.55 -2.70 0.20
C ASP A 46 1.44 -1.58 -0.36
N ILE A 47 0.84 -0.57 -1.00
CA ILE A 47 1.57 0.63 -1.44
C ILE A 47 2.20 1.36 -0.24
N LYS A 48 1.47 1.49 0.87
CA LYS A 48 2.01 2.12 2.09
C LYS A 48 3.19 1.34 2.64
N ARG A 49 3.08 0.00 2.73
CA ARG A 49 4.17 -0.87 3.16
C ARG A 49 5.41 -0.70 2.28
N LEU A 50 5.23 -0.74 0.97
CA LEU A 50 6.34 -0.56 0.02
C LEU A 50 7.01 0.80 0.20
N LYS A 51 6.23 1.88 0.32
CA LYS A 51 6.77 3.23 0.57
C LYS A 51 7.52 3.33 1.90
N THR A 52 7.01 2.71 2.97
CA THR A 52 7.69 2.70 4.27
C THR A 52 9.02 1.96 4.18
N LEU A 53 9.06 0.82 3.48
CA LEU A 53 10.30 0.07 3.26
C LEU A 53 11.32 0.89 2.46
N GLN A 54 10.90 1.48 1.33
CA GLN A 54 11.76 2.37 0.54
C GLN A 54 12.28 3.56 1.36
N SER A 55 11.43 4.15 2.20
CA SER A 55 11.82 5.26 3.08
C SER A 55 12.84 4.83 4.13
N GLN A 56 12.66 3.66 4.76
CA GLN A 56 13.59 3.15 5.75
C GLN A 56 14.96 2.88 5.12
N GLN A 57 14.99 2.20 3.98
CA GLN A 57 16.23 1.91 3.26
C GLN A 57 16.94 3.18 2.76
N THR A 58 16.17 4.21 2.37
CA THR A 58 16.72 5.54 2.04
C THR A 58 17.41 6.17 3.24
N ILE A 59 16.79 6.09 4.43
CA ILE A 59 17.37 6.60 5.69
C ILE A 59 18.64 5.83 6.04
N ASP A 60 18.62 4.51 5.92
CA ASP A 60 19.78 3.65 6.20
C ASP A 60 20.94 4.02 5.26
N LEU A 61 20.67 4.18 3.96
CA LEU A 61 21.66 4.62 2.98
C LEU A 61 22.27 5.98 3.32
N ILE A 62 21.44 6.98 3.64
CA ILE A 62 21.92 8.30 4.08
C ILE A 62 22.79 8.17 5.33
N THR A 63 22.39 7.32 6.27
CA THR A 63 23.11 7.10 7.53
C THR A 63 24.49 6.50 7.28
N ILE A 64 24.60 5.50 6.40
CA ILE A 64 25.88 4.86 6.05
C ILE A 64 26.85 5.88 5.45
N TYR A 65 26.42 6.64 4.44
CA TYR A 65 27.29 7.60 3.76
C TYR A 65 27.60 8.85 4.60
N THR A 66 26.73 9.24 5.54
CA THR A 66 27.02 10.33 6.47
C THR A 66 27.93 9.90 7.62
N ALA A 67 27.77 8.67 8.14
CA ALA A 67 28.64 8.12 9.18
C ALA A 67 30.05 7.81 8.66
N ASN A 68 30.18 7.33 7.43
CA ASN A 68 31.47 7.10 6.78
C ASN A 68 31.46 7.59 5.31
N PRO A 69 32.00 8.79 5.04
CA PRO A 69 32.00 9.37 3.69
C PRO A 69 32.94 8.65 2.69
N MET A 70 33.76 7.71 3.17
CA MET A 70 34.64 6.85 2.34
C MET A 70 34.11 5.41 2.23
N VAL A 71 32.83 5.17 2.54
CA VAL A 71 32.21 3.86 2.36
C VAL A 71 32.35 3.39 0.90
N GLN A 72 32.76 2.13 0.73
CA GLN A 72 32.88 1.49 -0.58
C GLN A 72 31.55 0.84 -0.97
N ASP A 73 31.27 0.81 -2.26
CA ASP A 73 30.05 0.23 -2.84
C ASP A 73 29.78 -1.21 -2.37
N ALA A 74 30.83 -2.02 -2.18
CA ALA A 74 30.73 -3.39 -1.65
C ALA A 74 30.14 -3.46 -0.23
N GLN A 75 30.48 -2.49 0.65
CA GLN A 75 29.97 -2.46 2.03
C GLN A 75 28.49 -2.05 2.08
N VAL A 76 28.05 -1.23 1.12
CA VAL A 76 26.64 -0.88 0.96
C VAL A 76 25.86 -2.09 0.44
N LEU A 77 26.40 -2.80 -0.56
CA LEU A 77 25.78 -4.01 -1.11
C LEU A 77 25.63 -5.14 -0.09
N GLU A 78 26.56 -5.30 0.86
CA GLU A 78 26.41 -6.26 1.97
C GLU A 78 25.19 -5.96 2.86
N GLN A 79 24.78 -4.70 3.00
CA GLN A 79 23.56 -4.33 3.74
C GLN A 79 22.30 -4.42 2.89
N PHE A 80 22.43 -4.36 1.56
CA PHE A 80 21.32 -4.43 0.60
C PHE A 80 21.49 -5.66 -0.30
N ASP A 81 21.21 -6.84 0.25
CA ASP A 81 21.32 -8.13 -0.44
C ASP A 81 20.53 -8.17 -1.76
N ASN A 82 21.09 -8.81 -2.79
CA ASN A 82 20.52 -8.91 -4.15
C ASN A 82 20.17 -7.56 -4.81
N SER A 83 20.94 -6.52 -4.52
CA SER A 83 20.75 -5.20 -5.14
C SER A 83 21.91 -4.80 -6.06
N ASN A 84 21.64 -3.91 -7.01
CA ASN A 84 22.66 -3.26 -7.82
C ASN A 84 22.78 -1.80 -7.41
N LEU A 85 24.01 -1.33 -7.19
CA LEU A 85 24.30 0.03 -6.78
C LEU A 85 24.87 0.84 -7.96
N MET A 86 24.35 2.04 -8.16
CA MET A 86 24.89 3.02 -9.10
C MET A 86 25.07 4.37 -8.39
N THR A 87 26.29 4.87 -8.43
CA THR A 87 26.69 6.12 -7.76
C THR A 87 27.09 7.14 -8.82
N LYS A 88 26.47 8.33 -8.82
CA LYS A 88 26.76 9.39 -9.79
C LYS A 88 26.97 10.73 -9.08
N SER A 89 28.00 11.47 -9.49
CA SER A 89 28.16 12.87 -9.06
C SER A 89 27.12 13.75 -9.75
N VAL A 90 26.29 14.44 -8.96
CA VAL A 90 25.22 15.32 -9.45
C VAL A 90 25.68 16.77 -9.49
N GLY A 91 26.50 17.17 -8.51
CA GLY A 91 26.90 18.55 -8.35
C GLY A 91 27.96 18.74 -7.28
N ARG A 92 28.32 20.00 -7.03
CA ARG A 92 29.27 20.39 -5.99
C ARG A 92 28.76 21.67 -5.32
N LEU A 93 28.65 21.65 -3.99
CA LEU A 93 28.21 22.77 -3.16
C LEU A 93 29.42 23.27 -2.37
N GLY A 94 30.17 24.21 -2.96
CA GLY A 94 31.43 24.68 -2.38
C GLY A 94 32.47 23.55 -2.31
N THR A 95 32.90 23.21 -1.09
CA THR A 95 33.82 22.08 -0.84
C THR A 95 33.13 20.72 -0.85
N PHE A 96 31.80 20.68 -0.73
CA PHE A 96 31.02 19.45 -0.63
C PHE A 96 30.63 18.91 -2.02
N GLN A 97 30.66 17.60 -2.20
CA GLN A 97 30.21 16.89 -3.39
C GLN A 97 28.79 16.35 -3.18
N GLU A 98 27.90 16.63 -4.13
CA GLU A 98 26.57 16.02 -4.18
C GLU A 98 26.63 14.75 -5.04
N LEU A 99 26.27 13.63 -4.44
CA LEU A 99 26.17 12.32 -5.05
C LEU A 99 24.71 11.87 -5.10
N GLU A 100 24.29 11.29 -6.21
CA GLU A 100 23.07 10.52 -6.34
C GLU A 100 23.44 9.05 -6.29
N VAL A 101 22.86 8.36 -5.33
CA VAL A 101 23.02 6.93 -5.12
C VAL A 101 21.70 6.28 -5.48
N VAL A 102 21.76 5.35 -6.43
CA VAL A 102 20.59 4.59 -6.90
C VAL A 102 20.83 3.12 -6.61
N ILE A 103 19.92 2.51 -5.86
CA ILE A 103 19.90 1.06 -5.59
C ILE A 103 18.72 0.46 -6.33
N PHE A 104 19.00 -0.54 -7.16
CA PHE A 104 17.99 -1.35 -7.84
C PHE A 104 17.86 -2.69 -7.14
N THR A 105 16.65 -3.04 -6.74
CA THR A 105 16.29 -4.39 -6.30
C THR A 105 15.27 -4.98 -7.28
N ASP A 106 14.99 -6.28 -7.19
CA ASP A 106 14.01 -6.96 -8.05
C ASP A 106 12.61 -6.32 -8.02
N ASN A 107 12.25 -5.66 -6.90
CA ASN A 107 10.90 -5.17 -6.66
C ASN A 107 10.79 -3.64 -6.62
N PHE A 108 11.89 -2.91 -6.41
CA PHE A 108 11.86 -1.46 -6.24
C PHE A 108 13.22 -0.78 -6.49
N GLU A 109 13.16 0.49 -6.88
CA GLU A 109 14.30 1.42 -6.97
C GLU A 109 14.32 2.33 -5.73
N ILE A 110 15.51 2.54 -5.16
CA ILE A 110 15.78 3.54 -4.13
C ILE A 110 16.71 4.58 -4.74
N ARG A 111 16.37 5.86 -4.60
CA ARG A 111 17.21 6.97 -5.05
C ARG A 111 17.40 7.96 -3.92
N SER A 112 18.65 8.20 -3.54
CA SER A 112 19.00 9.17 -2.51
C SER A 112 20.04 10.15 -3.02
N ARG A 113 19.92 11.41 -2.63
CA ARG A 113 20.97 12.42 -2.84
C ARG A 113 21.67 12.70 -1.53
N ILE A 114 22.99 12.62 -1.58
CA ILE A 114 23.86 12.68 -0.42
C ILE A 114 24.89 13.77 -0.68
N ILE A 115 25.09 14.64 0.30
CA ILE A 115 26.11 15.70 0.27
C ILE A 115 27.23 15.24 1.19
N LYS A 116 28.43 15.09 0.65
CA LYS A 116 29.63 14.68 1.39
C LYS A 116 30.79 15.64 1.23
#